data_AF-A0A8C9DYN8-F1
#
_entry.id   AF-A0A8C9DYN8-F1
#
_cell.length_a   1.000
_cell.length_b   1.000
_cell.length_c   1.000
_cell.angle_alpha   90.00
_cell.angle_beta   90.00
_cell.angle_gamma   90.00
#
_symmetry.space_group_name_H-M   'P 1'
#
loop_
_entity.id
_entity.type
_entity.pdbx_description
1 polymer ?
#
loop_
_entity_poly.entity_id
_entity_poly.type
_entity_poly.pdbx_seq_one_letter_code
_entity_poly.pdbx_strand_id
1 'polypeptide(L)'
;MPCCVLSGGYSPWFPSPISKETKEGGRIIVEVDGKVAKIRNLKVSGRSTSGFGDSREKVVAFGFDYCYWSVNPEDPQHASQDVVFQDLGTEVLSGAAKGYNICLFAYGQTGSGKTYTMLGTPVSIGIGMQYLPKGLFVREENCAPLPSSCRIKVSFLEIYNERVRDLLKQSDQKKTYNLRVREHPEMGPYVQGLSQHVVTSYKQVIQLLEEGISHSYFLCSHPPSQCIFSLQLPTSTISSKINLVDLAGSERADPSYCKDRITEGANINKSLVTLGIVISTLAQNSQVFNSCQSLGSTVSDGSDSGIPSSPSRTSSGAGPSQRQSYIPYRDSVLTWLLKDSLGGNSRTIMVATVSPAHTSYSETMSTLRYASNAKNIINKPRVNEDANVKLIRELREEIGRLKAMLLSFELVCGQSGLFCPPEPLLFCRVSEPCCIVFSVR
;
A
#
# COMPACT_ATOMS: atom_id res chain seq x y z
N MET A 1 4.83 -2.59 -6.28
CA MET A 1 3.58 -2.74 -5.48
C MET A 1 2.80 -3.91 -6.05
N PRO A 2 2.20 -4.80 -5.24
CA PRO A 2 1.25 -5.78 -5.76
C PRO A 2 0.03 -5.08 -6.38
N CYS A 3 -0.27 -5.44 -7.61
CA CYS A 3 -1.45 -4.97 -8.33
C CYS A 3 -2.38 -6.15 -8.59
N CYS A 4 -3.66 -5.97 -8.26
CA CYS A 4 -4.70 -6.97 -8.45
C CYS A 4 -5.70 -6.46 -9.47
N VAL A 5 -6.13 -7.30 -10.41
CA VAL A 5 -7.26 -6.96 -11.29
C VAL A 5 -8.47 -7.77 -10.88
N LEU A 6 -9.57 -7.07 -10.60
CA LEU A 6 -10.89 -7.66 -10.39
C LEU A 6 -11.79 -7.27 -11.56
N SER A 7 -12.28 -8.25 -12.33
CA SER A 7 -13.41 -8.02 -13.22
C SER A 7 -14.69 -8.12 -12.38
N GLY A 8 -15.32 -6.98 -12.09
CA GLY A 8 -16.40 -6.91 -11.11
C GLY A 8 -17.67 -7.67 -11.53
N GLY A 9 -18.26 -8.38 -10.57
CA GLY A 9 -19.64 -8.86 -10.57
C GLY A 9 -20.38 -8.48 -9.28
N TYR A 10 -21.70 -8.39 -9.45
CA TYR A 10 -22.82 -8.16 -8.50
C TYR A 10 -22.59 -7.36 -7.19
N SER A 11 -23.11 -6.13 -7.13
CA SER A 11 -23.51 -5.49 -5.86
C SER A 11 -25.04 -5.27 -5.82
N PRO A 12 -25.75 -5.59 -4.71
CA PRO A 12 -27.19 -5.33 -4.55
C PRO A 12 -27.55 -3.84 -4.40
N TRP A 13 -26.58 -2.97 -4.08
CA TRP A 13 -26.79 -1.54 -3.83
C TRP A 13 -26.51 -0.66 -5.04
N PHE A 14 -25.62 -1.13 -5.93
CA PHE A 14 -25.43 -0.64 -7.28
C PHE A 14 -25.38 -1.87 -8.18
N PRO A 15 -26.46 -2.22 -8.92
CA PRO A 15 -26.37 -3.33 -9.85
C PRO A 15 -25.13 -3.11 -10.73
N SER A 16 -24.16 -4.02 -10.62
CA SER A 16 -23.05 -4.04 -11.58
C SER A 16 -23.69 -4.01 -12.97
N PRO A 17 -23.16 -3.22 -13.90
CA PRO A 17 -23.83 -2.96 -15.17
C PRO A 17 -24.17 -4.25 -15.94
N ILE A 18 -23.59 -5.39 -15.59
CA ILE A 18 -23.88 -6.73 -16.13
C ILE A 18 -25.36 -7.18 -15.99
N SER A 19 -26.09 -6.84 -14.92
CA SER A 19 -27.54 -7.19 -14.90
C SER A 19 -28.36 -6.41 -15.94
N LYS A 20 -27.80 -5.29 -16.44
CA LYS A 20 -28.27 -4.58 -17.63
C LYS A 20 -27.56 -5.05 -18.92
N GLU A 21 -26.25 -5.30 -18.91
CA GLU A 21 -25.45 -5.61 -20.10
C GLU A 21 -25.67 -7.03 -20.63
N THR A 22 -25.91 -8.04 -19.77
CA THR A 22 -26.33 -9.38 -20.21
C THR A 22 -27.77 -9.36 -20.75
N LYS A 23 -28.61 -8.44 -20.25
CA LYS A 23 -29.96 -8.19 -20.81
C LYS A 23 -29.92 -7.37 -22.11
N GLU A 24 -28.86 -6.61 -22.36
CA GLU A 24 -28.66 -5.77 -23.56
C GLU A 24 -27.75 -6.41 -24.63
N GLY A 25 -27.33 -7.68 -24.48
CA GLY A 25 -26.49 -8.36 -25.48
C GLY A 25 -25.03 -7.87 -25.52
N GLY A 26 -24.53 -7.34 -24.40
CA GLY A 26 -23.17 -6.83 -24.27
C GLY A 26 -22.11 -7.92 -24.44
N ARG A 27 -21.23 -7.74 -25.42
CA ARG A 27 -20.08 -8.65 -25.64
C ARG A 27 -19.01 -8.44 -24.56
N ILE A 28 -18.51 -9.54 -24.00
CA ILE A 28 -17.39 -9.56 -23.03
C ILE A 28 -16.07 -9.35 -23.78
N ILE A 29 -15.22 -8.46 -23.27
CA ILE A 29 -13.91 -8.11 -23.86
C ILE A 29 -12.71 -8.43 -22.98
N VAL A 30 -12.94 -8.80 -21.71
CA VAL A 30 -11.88 -9.13 -20.75
C VAL A 30 -11.88 -10.63 -20.50
N GLU A 31 -10.70 -11.22 -20.47
CA GLU A 31 -10.45 -12.61 -20.13
C GLU A 31 -9.31 -12.66 -19.11
N VAL A 32 -9.45 -13.50 -18.09
CA VAL A 32 -8.43 -13.70 -17.06
C VAL A 32 -7.88 -15.11 -17.18
N ASP A 33 -6.55 -15.22 -17.26
CA ASP A 33 -5.83 -16.47 -17.40
C ASP A 33 -4.68 -16.50 -16.39
N GLY A 34 -4.93 -17.14 -15.24
CA GLY A 34 -4.02 -17.13 -14.10
C GLY A 34 -3.71 -15.71 -13.63
N LYS A 35 -2.46 -15.27 -13.79
CA LYS A 35 -1.99 -13.92 -13.41
C LYS A 35 -2.00 -12.91 -14.56
N VAL A 36 -2.64 -13.25 -15.68
CA VAL A 36 -2.65 -12.43 -16.89
C VAL A 36 -4.09 -12.01 -17.21
N ALA A 37 -4.32 -10.70 -17.35
CA ALA A 37 -5.56 -10.16 -17.88
C ALA A 37 -5.39 -9.81 -19.36
N LYS A 38 -6.25 -10.37 -20.22
CA LYS A 38 -6.29 -10.13 -21.66
C LYS A 38 -7.50 -9.26 -21.99
N ILE A 39 -7.31 -8.25 -22.83
CA ILE A 39 -8.39 -7.40 -23.34
C ILE A 39 -8.44 -7.45 -24.87
N ARG A 40 -9.63 -7.64 -25.43
CA ARG A 40 -9.87 -7.78 -26.87
C ARG A 40 -10.58 -6.55 -27.43
N ASN A 41 -10.08 -6.03 -28.56
CA ASN A 41 -10.71 -4.90 -29.24
C ASN A 41 -11.71 -5.36 -30.31
N LEU A 42 -13.00 -5.34 -29.99
CA LEU A 42 -14.07 -5.79 -30.89
C LEU A 42 -14.38 -4.82 -32.03
N LYS A 43 -13.92 -3.55 -31.99
CA LYS A 43 -14.20 -2.56 -33.05
C LYS A 43 -13.58 -2.93 -34.41
N VAL A 44 -12.67 -3.90 -34.44
CA VAL A 44 -12.01 -4.37 -35.68
C VAL A 44 -12.88 -5.39 -36.44
N SER A 45 -13.89 -5.99 -35.81
CA SER A 45 -14.64 -7.12 -36.39
C SER A 45 -15.78 -6.73 -37.35
N GLY A 46 -16.06 -5.43 -37.56
CA GLY A 46 -17.29 -4.96 -38.23
C GLY A 46 -17.14 -4.39 -39.64
N ARG A 47 -15.94 -4.32 -40.22
CA ARG A 47 -15.75 -3.85 -41.61
C ARG A 47 -15.59 -5.04 -42.56
N SER A 48 -16.72 -5.51 -43.07
CA SER A 48 -16.75 -6.31 -44.30
C SER A 48 -16.48 -5.40 -45.50
N THR A 49 -15.21 -5.25 -45.89
CA THR A 49 -14.83 -4.76 -47.23
C THR A 49 -13.55 -5.45 -47.69
N SER A 50 -13.69 -6.22 -48.77
CA SER A 50 -12.65 -6.64 -49.72
C SER A 50 -11.39 -5.77 -49.69
N GLY A 51 -10.31 -6.30 -49.11
CA GLY A 51 -9.02 -5.63 -49.08
C GLY A 51 -8.00 -6.48 -48.34
N PHE A 52 -7.02 -7.00 -49.08
CA PHE A 52 -5.90 -7.78 -48.57
C PHE A 52 -4.99 -6.85 -47.74
N GLY A 53 -5.17 -6.78 -46.42
CA GLY A 53 -4.30 -5.98 -45.55
C GLY A 53 -4.87 -5.65 -44.16
N ASP A 54 -4.43 -6.41 -43.16
CA ASP A 54 -4.39 -6.08 -41.71
C ASP A 54 -5.72 -5.91 -40.94
N SER A 55 -6.55 -6.96 -40.89
CA SER A 55 -7.64 -7.10 -39.90
C SER A 55 -7.22 -7.98 -38.71
N ARG A 56 -6.12 -7.63 -38.02
CA ARG A 56 -5.72 -8.36 -36.80
C ARG A 56 -6.55 -7.89 -35.62
N GLU A 57 -7.38 -8.78 -35.08
CA GLU A 57 -7.90 -8.67 -33.71
C GLU A 57 -6.72 -8.39 -32.77
N LYS A 58 -6.69 -7.19 -32.17
CA LYS A 58 -5.61 -6.81 -31.24
C LYS A 58 -6.01 -7.21 -29.84
N VAL A 59 -5.48 -8.35 -29.40
CA VAL A 59 -5.52 -8.78 -27.99
C VAL A 59 -4.29 -8.21 -27.28
N VAL A 60 -4.52 -7.51 -26.17
CA VAL A 60 -3.44 -6.98 -25.32
C VAL A 60 -3.47 -7.73 -24.00
N ALA A 61 -2.32 -8.24 -23.56
CA ALA A 61 -2.18 -8.98 -22.31
C ALA A 61 -1.37 -8.17 -21.29
N PHE A 62 -1.79 -8.23 -20.02
CA PHE A 62 -1.15 -7.55 -18.90
C PHE A 62 -0.91 -8.56 -17.76
N GLY A 63 0.32 -8.62 -17.24
CA GLY A 63 0.69 -9.53 -16.15
C GLY A 63 0.71 -8.85 -14.78
N PHE A 64 -0.09 -9.37 -13.85
CA PHE A 64 -0.27 -8.82 -12.51
C PHE A 64 0.17 -9.81 -11.43
N ASP A 65 0.12 -9.39 -10.16
CA ASP A 65 0.48 -10.26 -9.03
C ASP A 65 -0.66 -11.23 -8.73
N TYR A 66 -1.90 -10.75 -8.85
CA TYR A 66 -3.14 -11.50 -8.78
C TYR A 66 -4.14 -11.00 -9.84
N CYS A 67 -4.94 -11.89 -10.41
CA CYS A 67 -6.09 -11.57 -11.25
C CYS A 67 -7.26 -12.41 -10.81
N TYR A 68 -8.43 -11.79 -10.73
CA TYR A 68 -9.64 -12.38 -10.19
C TYR A 68 -10.78 -12.16 -11.17
N TRP A 69 -11.49 -13.23 -11.50
CA TRP A 69 -12.68 -13.20 -12.33
C TRP A 69 -13.92 -13.36 -11.46
N SER A 70 -14.76 -12.32 -11.33
CA SER A 70 -15.92 -12.37 -10.41
C SER A 70 -17.25 -12.09 -11.11
N VAL A 71 -17.32 -12.26 -12.43
CA VAL A 71 -18.48 -11.84 -13.25
C VAL A 71 -19.69 -12.75 -13.08
N ASN A 72 -19.52 -14.07 -13.24
CA ASN A 72 -20.60 -15.04 -13.12
C ASN A 72 -20.27 -16.02 -11.97
N PRO A 73 -21.13 -16.14 -10.93
CA PRO A 73 -20.95 -17.11 -9.86
C PRO A 73 -20.96 -18.57 -10.32
N GLU A 74 -21.59 -18.87 -11.46
CA GLU A 74 -21.64 -20.22 -12.03
C GLU A 74 -20.37 -20.59 -12.82
N ASP A 75 -19.47 -19.63 -13.04
CA ASP A 75 -18.21 -19.86 -13.74
C ASP A 75 -17.22 -20.61 -12.83
N PRO A 76 -16.59 -21.71 -13.29
CA PRO A 76 -15.54 -22.39 -12.55
C PRO A 76 -14.36 -21.50 -12.15
N GLN A 77 -14.12 -20.41 -12.89
CA GLN A 77 -13.06 -19.44 -12.60
C GLN A 77 -13.52 -18.31 -11.66
N HIS A 78 -14.74 -18.40 -11.11
CA HIS A 78 -15.28 -17.39 -10.21
C HIS A 78 -14.46 -17.26 -8.93
N ALA A 79 -13.89 -16.07 -8.72
CA ALA A 79 -13.26 -15.66 -7.47
C ALA A 79 -14.29 -14.99 -6.57
N SER A 80 -14.62 -15.63 -5.44
CA SER A 80 -15.44 -15.04 -4.40
C SER A 80 -14.66 -14.01 -3.58
N GLN A 81 -15.37 -13.18 -2.80
CA GLN A 81 -14.74 -12.21 -1.91
C GLN A 81 -13.86 -12.86 -0.85
N ASP A 82 -14.17 -14.10 -0.43
CA ASP A 82 -13.36 -14.84 0.53
C ASP A 82 -11.99 -15.22 -0.05
N VAL A 83 -11.94 -15.61 -1.33
CA VAL A 83 -10.67 -15.91 -2.03
C VAL A 83 -9.80 -14.65 -2.09
N VAL A 84 -10.38 -13.53 -2.52
CA VAL A 84 -9.65 -12.26 -2.61
C VAL A 84 -9.16 -11.80 -1.23
N PHE A 85 -9.95 -12.03 -0.18
CA PHE A 85 -9.55 -11.73 1.20
C PHE A 85 -8.45 -12.65 1.70
N GLN A 86 -8.50 -13.94 1.38
CA GLN A 86 -7.46 -14.88 1.79
C GLN A 86 -6.10 -14.50 1.18
N ASP A 87 -6.08 -14.11 -0.09
CA ASP A 87 -4.87 -13.72 -0.80
C ASP A 87 -4.35 -12.34 -0.35
N LEU A 88 -5.21 -11.31 -0.31
CA LEU A 88 -4.78 -9.94 -0.01
C LEU A 88 -4.92 -9.55 1.46
N GLY A 89 -6.05 -9.90 2.06
CA GLY A 89 -6.38 -9.56 3.44
C GLY A 89 -5.43 -10.18 4.45
N THR A 90 -5.04 -11.45 4.26
CA THR A 90 -4.07 -12.12 5.15
C THR A 90 -2.71 -11.43 5.14
N GLU A 91 -2.25 -10.96 3.97
CA GLU A 91 -1.00 -10.21 3.85
C GLU A 91 -1.08 -8.85 4.57
N VAL A 92 -2.21 -8.14 4.41
CA VAL A 92 -2.48 -6.89 5.12
C VAL A 92 -2.48 -7.12 6.64
N LEU A 93 -3.17 -8.14 7.14
CA LEU A 93 -3.22 -8.43 8.57
C LEU A 93 -1.84 -8.82 9.13
N SER A 94 -1.09 -9.67 8.41
CA SER A 94 0.27 -10.07 8.77
C SER A 94 1.23 -8.88 8.80
N GLY A 95 1.15 -7.99 7.80
CA GLY A 95 1.96 -6.78 7.75
C GLY A 95 1.63 -5.80 8.87
N ALA A 96 0.34 -5.60 9.18
CA ALA A 96 -0.10 -4.69 10.23
C ALA A 96 0.35 -5.19 11.61
N ALA A 97 0.25 -6.51 11.83
CA ALA A 97 0.73 -7.18 13.03
C ALA A 97 2.23 -7.01 13.28
N LYS A 98 3.01 -6.97 12.20
CA LYS A 98 4.47 -6.76 12.24
C LYS A 98 4.86 -5.29 12.36
N GLY A 99 3.90 -4.35 12.38
CA GLY A 99 4.19 -2.93 12.52
C GLY A 99 4.42 -2.15 11.24
N TYR A 100 4.06 -2.71 10.08
CA TYR A 100 4.15 -1.97 8.83
C TYR A 100 2.93 -1.07 8.63
N ASN A 101 3.15 0.12 8.06
CA ASN A 101 2.05 0.86 7.44
C ASN A 101 1.60 0.13 6.18
N ILE A 102 0.30 0.07 5.97
CA ILE A 102 -0.32 -0.59 4.82
C ILE A 102 -1.33 0.37 4.20
N CYS A 103 -1.37 0.37 2.87
CA CYS A 103 -2.36 1.11 2.11
C CYS A 103 -2.97 0.17 1.07
N LEU A 104 -4.29 0.02 1.10
CA LEU A 104 -5.04 -0.72 0.09
C LEU A 104 -6.01 0.26 -0.56
N PHE A 105 -5.87 0.48 -1.87
CA PHE A 105 -6.72 1.40 -2.59
C PHE A 105 -7.35 0.74 -3.82
N ALA A 106 -8.64 0.98 -4.01
CA ALA A 106 -9.38 0.53 -5.18
C ALA A 106 -9.41 1.63 -6.26
N TYR A 107 -9.15 1.26 -7.51
CA TYR A 107 -9.12 2.17 -8.66
C TYR A 107 -9.87 1.56 -9.85
N GLY A 108 -10.55 2.37 -10.65
CA GLY A 108 -11.35 1.91 -11.79
C GLY A 108 -12.53 2.83 -12.09
N GLN A 109 -13.23 2.59 -13.20
CA GLN A 109 -14.40 3.40 -13.57
C GLN A 109 -15.56 3.23 -12.58
N THR A 110 -16.52 4.13 -12.56
CA THR A 110 -17.77 3.93 -11.82
C THR A 110 -18.49 2.67 -12.31
N GLY A 111 -19.02 1.90 -11.36
CA GLY A 111 -19.68 0.61 -11.62
C GLY A 111 -18.74 -0.58 -11.84
N SER A 112 -17.41 -0.40 -11.83
CA SER A 112 -16.46 -1.52 -12.00
C SER A 112 -16.29 -2.41 -10.77
N GLY A 113 -16.76 -1.98 -9.59
CA GLY A 113 -16.69 -2.76 -8.34
C GLY A 113 -15.72 -2.24 -7.27
N LYS A 114 -15.26 -0.98 -7.33
CA LYS A 114 -14.39 -0.38 -6.30
C LYS A 114 -14.99 -0.47 -4.88
N THR A 115 -16.14 0.17 -4.67
CA THR A 115 -16.85 0.15 -3.39
C THR A 115 -17.28 -1.26 -2.98
N TYR A 116 -17.68 -2.11 -3.94
CA TYR A 116 -17.98 -3.52 -3.68
C TYR A 116 -16.77 -4.29 -3.14
N THR A 117 -15.57 -4.02 -3.63
CA THR A 117 -14.33 -4.62 -3.13
C THR A 117 -13.99 -4.09 -1.73
N MET A 118 -14.05 -2.76 -1.55
CA MET A 118 -13.60 -2.09 -0.33
C MET A 118 -14.55 -2.26 0.85
N LEU A 119 -15.84 -2.04 0.62
CA LEU A 119 -16.89 -2.07 1.62
C LEU A 119 -17.72 -3.35 1.56
N GLY A 120 -17.98 -3.82 0.34
CA GLY A 120 -18.90 -4.92 0.08
C GLY A 120 -20.35 -4.51 0.24
N THR A 121 -21.16 -5.50 0.55
CA THR A 121 -22.61 -5.40 0.67
C THR A 121 -22.99 -6.07 2.00
N PRO A 122 -24.18 -5.78 2.56
CA PRO A 122 -24.66 -6.42 3.78
C PRO A 122 -24.76 -7.96 3.66
N VAL A 123 -24.85 -8.48 2.43
CA VAL A 123 -24.92 -9.92 2.14
C VAL A 123 -23.53 -10.50 1.82
N SER A 124 -22.66 -9.72 1.17
CA SER A 124 -21.30 -10.11 0.78
C SER A 124 -20.30 -9.10 1.32
N ILE A 125 -19.69 -9.43 2.45
CA ILE A 125 -18.79 -8.54 3.18
C ILE A 125 -17.58 -8.17 2.28
N GLY A 126 -17.14 -6.91 2.29
CA GLY A 126 -16.01 -6.47 1.46
C GLY A 126 -14.67 -6.75 2.13
N ILE A 127 -13.65 -7.04 1.32
CA ILE A 127 -12.28 -7.43 1.73
C ILE A 127 -11.69 -6.41 2.72
N GLY A 128 -11.94 -5.12 2.50
CA GLY A 128 -11.34 -4.04 3.27
C GLY A 128 -12.03 -3.79 4.61
N MET A 129 -13.16 -3.09 4.57
CA MET A 129 -13.68 -2.34 5.72
C MET A 129 -14.37 -3.21 6.76
N GLN A 130 -14.71 -4.46 6.42
CA GLN A 130 -15.42 -5.36 7.33
C GLN A 130 -14.64 -6.63 7.66
N TYR A 131 -13.93 -7.26 6.70
CA TYR A 131 -13.17 -8.47 6.99
C TYR A 131 -11.85 -8.21 7.75
N LEU A 132 -11.14 -7.11 7.48
CA LEU A 132 -9.90 -6.79 8.21
C LEU A 132 -10.14 -6.55 9.71
N PRO A 133 -11.18 -5.79 10.12
CA PRO A 133 -11.52 -5.70 11.53
C PRO A 133 -11.93 -7.05 12.13
N LYS A 134 -12.61 -7.95 11.41
CA LYS A 134 -12.87 -9.31 11.91
C LYS A 134 -11.58 -10.05 12.19
N GLY A 135 -10.65 -10.10 11.24
CA GLY A 135 -9.36 -10.81 11.42
C GLY A 135 -8.41 -10.14 12.42
N LEU A 136 -8.56 -8.84 12.69
CA LEU A 136 -7.81 -8.15 13.74
C LEU A 136 -8.29 -8.52 15.15
N PHE A 137 -9.60 -8.69 15.35
CA PHE A 137 -10.20 -8.98 16.65
C PHE A 137 -10.44 -10.49 16.89
N VAL A 138 -10.67 -11.26 15.83
CA VAL A 138 -10.78 -12.72 15.82
C VAL A 138 -9.49 -13.25 15.23
N ARG A 139 -8.44 -13.32 16.04
CA ARG A 139 -7.23 -14.05 15.64
C ARG A 139 -7.40 -15.52 15.98
N GLU A 140 -7.09 -16.39 15.01
CA GLU A 140 -6.91 -17.82 15.24
C GLU A 140 -5.89 -18.08 16.36
N GLU A 141 -6.12 -19.17 17.06
CA GLU A 141 -5.60 -19.60 18.36
C GLU A 141 -4.05 -19.73 18.45
N ASN A 142 -3.33 -19.47 17.35
CA ASN A 142 -1.89 -19.72 17.18
C ASN A 142 -1.01 -18.46 17.16
N CYS A 143 -1.58 -17.25 17.29
CA CYS A 143 -0.79 -16.02 17.40
C CYS A 143 -0.87 -15.47 18.82
N ALA A 144 0.27 -15.17 19.45
CA ALA A 144 0.33 -14.63 20.80
C ALA A 144 -0.70 -13.50 20.98
N PRO A 145 -1.51 -13.51 22.06
CA PRO A 145 -2.59 -12.57 22.26
C PRO A 145 -2.07 -11.15 22.12
N LEU A 146 -2.84 -10.26 21.48
CA LEU A 146 -2.57 -8.84 21.55
C LEU A 146 -2.45 -8.48 23.04
N PRO A 147 -1.36 -7.82 23.47
CA PRO A 147 -1.25 -7.40 24.85
C PRO A 147 -2.47 -6.55 25.18
N SER A 148 -3.02 -6.75 26.38
CA SER A 148 -4.31 -6.22 26.88
C SER A 148 -4.48 -4.68 26.82
N SER A 149 -3.51 -3.98 26.23
CA SER A 149 -3.41 -2.53 26.06
C SER A 149 -3.56 -2.06 24.60
N CYS A 150 -3.75 -2.94 23.62
CA CYS A 150 -3.88 -2.50 22.21
C CYS A 150 -5.20 -1.74 21.97
N ARG A 151 -5.13 -0.41 21.98
CA ARG A 151 -6.25 0.48 21.69
C ARG A 151 -6.23 0.85 20.22
N ILE A 152 -7.05 0.18 19.43
CA ILE A 152 -7.20 0.49 18.00
C ILE A 152 -7.93 1.84 17.88
N LYS A 153 -7.41 2.72 17.02
CA LYS A 153 -8.04 4.00 16.69
C LYS A 153 -8.56 3.96 15.27
N VAL A 154 -9.77 4.46 15.07
CA VAL A 154 -10.44 4.50 13.77
C VAL A 154 -10.71 5.95 13.38
N SER A 155 -10.50 6.28 12.12
CA SER A 155 -10.90 7.57 11.55
C SER A 155 -11.45 7.34 10.15
N PHE A 156 -12.49 8.08 9.77
CA PHE A 156 -13.09 7.99 8.45
C PHE A 156 -13.28 9.38 7.85
N LEU A 157 -12.73 9.61 6.67
CA LEU A 157 -12.80 10.89 5.99
C LEU A 157 -13.23 10.73 4.53
N GLU A 158 -13.80 11.81 4.02
CA GLU A 158 -14.18 11.98 2.62
C GLU A 158 -13.39 13.16 2.03
N ILE A 159 -12.91 12.98 0.81
CA ILE A 159 -12.30 14.02 -0.01
C ILE A 159 -13.26 14.28 -1.18
N TYR A 160 -13.80 15.49 -1.21
CA TYR A 160 -14.70 15.95 -2.25
C TYR A 160 -14.32 17.37 -2.65
N ASN A 161 -14.16 17.61 -3.95
CA ASN A 161 -13.82 18.94 -4.48
C ASN A 161 -12.57 19.56 -3.80
N GLU A 162 -11.51 18.76 -3.61
CA GLU A 162 -10.27 19.14 -2.89
C GLU A 162 -10.49 19.63 -1.44
N ARG A 163 -11.62 19.28 -0.82
CA ARG A 163 -11.92 19.56 0.58
C ARG A 163 -12.06 18.27 1.36
N VAL A 164 -11.60 18.29 2.62
CA VAL A 164 -11.64 17.14 3.51
C VAL A 164 -12.79 17.30 4.50
N ARG A 165 -13.61 16.27 4.61
CA ARG A 165 -14.71 16.15 5.56
C ARG A 165 -14.48 14.94 6.47
N ASP A 166 -14.82 15.10 7.74
CA ASP A 166 -14.89 14.00 8.71
C ASP A 166 -16.25 13.32 8.64
N LEU A 167 -16.27 12.01 8.43
CA LEU A 167 -17.50 11.22 8.32
C LEU A 167 -18.00 10.68 9.68
N LEU A 168 -17.20 10.70 10.74
CA LEU A 168 -17.58 10.18 12.06
C LEU A 168 -17.97 11.28 13.05
N LYS A 169 -17.88 12.55 12.66
CA LYS A 169 -18.25 13.68 13.49
C LYS A 169 -19.67 14.14 13.20
N GLN A 170 -20.55 14.03 14.19
CA GLN A 170 -21.90 14.62 14.13
C GLN A 170 -21.78 16.14 13.94
N SER A 171 -22.40 16.68 12.89
CA SER A 171 -22.23 18.08 12.54
C SER A 171 -23.33 18.99 13.08
N ASP A 172 -22.92 20.06 13.77
CA ASP A 172 -23.57 21.36 13.60
C ASP A 172 -23.20 21.92 12.21
N GLN A 173 -24.21 22.14 11.37
CA GLN A 173 -24.20 22.15 9.90
C GLN A 173 -23.28 23.17 9.15
N LYS A 174 -22.40 23.95 9.82
CA LYS A 174 -21.69 25.09 9.17
C LYS A 174 -20.15 25.05 9.15
N LYS A 175 -19.46 24.11 9.81
CA LYS A 175 -17.96 24.11 9.90
C LYS A 175 -17.25 22.87 9.34
N THR A 176 -17.96 21.87 8.84
CA THR A 176 -17.43 20.50 8.66
C THR A 176 -16.54 20.27 7.43
N TYR A 177 -16.55 21.17 6.44
CA TYR A 177 -15.86 20.97 5.14
C TYR A 177 -14.46 21.59 5.01
N ASN A 178 -13.78 21.92 6.11
CA ASN A 178 -12.52 22.67 6.06
C ASN A 178 -11.42 22.07 6.94
N LEU A 179 -11.35 20.73 7.04
CA LEU A 179 -10.17 20.12 7.64
C LEU A 179 -8.96 20.32 6.71
N ARG A 180 -7.85 20.79 7.28
CA ARG A 180 -6.64 21.11 6.52
C ARG A 180 -5.64 19.96 6.61
N VAL A 181 -5.06 19.60 5.47
CA VAL A 181 -3.92 18.69 5.42
C VAL A 181 -2.66 19.43 5.87
N ARG A 182 -1.88 18.78 6.73
CA ARG A 182 -0.57 19.23 7.20
C ARG A 182 0.41 18.06 7.09
N GLU A 183 1.70 18.34 7.26
CA GLU A 183 2.75 17.33 7.21
C GLU A 183 3.62 17.44 8.46
N HIS A 184 3.76 16.31 9.17
CA HIS A 184 4.66 16.18 10.31
C HIS A 184 6.02 15.63 9.82
N PRO A 185 7.16 16.10 10.35
CA PRO A 185 8.49 15.63 9.93
C PRO A 185 8.65 14.10 10.03
N GLU A 186 8.14 13.49 11.10
CA GLU A 186 8.28 12.04 11.36
C GLU A 186 7.06 11.20 10.93
N MET A 187 5.83 11.67 11.17
CA MET A 187 4.60 10.89 10.89
C MET A 187 4.07 11.09 9.47
N GLY A 188 4.66 12.02 8.71
CA GLY A 188 4.21 12.34 7.36
C GLY A 188 2.89 13.14 7.33
N PRO A 189 2.14 13.07 6.22
CA PRO A 189 0.93 13.85 6.00
C PRO A 189 -0.24 13.39 6.88
N TYR A 190 -0.95 14.35 7.48
CA TYR A 190 -2.12 14.11 8.33
C TYR A 190 -3.16 15.22 8.18
N VAL A 191 -4.41 14.91 8.56
CA VAL A 191 -5.51 15.86 8.56
C VAL A 191 -5.67 16.46 9.95
N GLN A 192 -5.48 17.78 10.07
CA GLN A 192 -5.63 18.47 11.35
C GLN A 192 -7.10 18.52 11.77
N GLY A 193 -7.40 18.04 12.97
CA GLY A 193 -8.75 18.08 13.55
C GLY A 193 -9.67 16.94 13.11
N LEU A 194 -9.13 15.92 12.42
CA LEU A 194 -9.84 14.68 12.11
C LEU A 194 -10.12 13.90 13.40
N SER A 195 -11.35 13.43 13.57
CA SER A 195 -11.75 12.59 14.69
C SER A 195 -11.01 11.24 14.69
N GLN A 196 -10.68 10.78 15.89
CA GLN A 196 -10.10 9.45 16.11
C GLN A 196 -10.90 8.76 17.21
N HIS A 197 -11.60 7.69 16.85
CA HIS A 197 -12.45 6.92 17.76
C HIS A 197 -11.69 5.69 18.24
N VAL A 198 -11.56 5.53 19.55
CA VAL A 198 -10.95 4.33 20.13
C VAL A 198 -11.98 3.22 20.16
N VAL A 199 -11.63 2.07 19.60
CA VAL A 199 -12.51 0.90 19.51
C VAL A 199 -11.91 -0.27 20.28
N THR A 200 -12.75 -1.03 20.97
CA THR A 200 -12.36 -2.23 21.73
C THR A 200 -12.94 -3.51 21.17
N SER A 201 -13.86 -3.41 20.21
CA SER A 201 -14.52 -4.56 19.60
C SER A 201 -14.72 -4.34 18.10
N TYR A 202 -14.66 -5.43 17.35
CA TYR A 202 -15.05 -5.49 15.95
C TYR A 202 -16.43 -4.85 15.68
N LYS A 203 -17.41 -5.10 16.57
CA LYS A 203 -18.77 -4.57 16.41
C LYS A 203 -18.80 -3.04 16.38
N GLN A 204 -17.97 -2.39 17.19
CA GLN A 204 -17.87 -0.92 17.21
C GLN A 204 -17.27 -0.38 15.91
N VAL A 205 -16.32 -1.10 15.30
CA VAL A 205 -15.75 -0.72 14.01
C VAL A 205 -16.81 -0.72 12.92
N ILE A 206 -17.65 -1.76 12.89
CA ILE A 206 -18.76 -1.86 11.93
C ILE A 206 -19.79 -0.77 12.15
N GLN A 207 -20.15 -0.47 13.39
CA GLN A 207 -21.08 0.62 13.70
C GLN A 207 -20.57 1.98 13.20
N LEU A 208 -19.30 2.30 13.46
CA LEU A 208 -18.68 3.53 12.96
C LEU A 208 -18.59 3.57 11.44
N LEU A 209 -18.33 2.42 10.82
CA LEU A 209 -18.31 2.30 9.38
C LEU A 209 -19.70 2.57 8.77
N GLU A 210 -20.75 1.93 9.30
CA GLU A 210 -22.14 2.14 8.90
C GLU A 210 -22.60 3.59 9.11
N GLU A 211 -22.21 4.21 10.23
CA GLU A 211 -22.46 5.63 10.50
C GLU A 211 -21.80 6.53 9.45
N GLY A 212 -20.51 6.32 9.18
CA GLY A 212 -19.78 7.11 8.19
C GLY A 212 -20.29 6.92 6.76
N ILE A 213 -20.71 5.70 6.39
CA ILE A 213 -21.35 5.43 5.10
C ILE A 213 -22.69 6.13 5.02
N SER A 214 -23.49 6.12 6.09
CA SER A 214 -24.79 6.81 6.12
C SER A 214 -24.61 8.32 5.90
N HIS A 215 -23.56 8.90 6.49
CA HIS A 215 -23.21 10.31 6.27
C HIS A 215 -22.71 10.62 4.85
N SER A 216 -22.11 9.64 4.16
CA SER A 216 -21.73 9.74 2.75
C SER A 216 -22.94 9.50 1.82
N TYR A 217 -23.84 8.57 2.16
CA TYR A 217 -25.01 8.20 1.36
C TYR A 217 -26.12 9.26 1.36
N PHE A 218 -26.26 10.06 2.42
CA PHE A 218 -27.18 11.22 2.39
C PHE A 218 -26.80 12.25 1.31
N LEU A 219 -25.61 12.14 0.70
CA LEU A 219 -25.15 12.93 -0.43
C LEU A 219 -25.16 12.18 -1.79
N CYS A 220 -25.56 10.90 -1.84
CA CYS A 220 -25.59 10.04 -3.04
C CYS A 220 -26.62 10.43 -4.12
N SER A 221 -27.05 11.69 -4.19
CA SER A 221 -27.66 12.25 -5.40
C SER A 221 -26.64 12.79 -6.41
N HIS A 222 -25.36 13.00 -6.03
CA HIS A 222 -24.31 13.65 -6.83
C HIS A 222 -22.91 12.95 -6.71
N PRO A 223 -21.96 13.18 -7.64
CA PRO A 223 -20.98 12.23 -8.24
C PRO A 223 -19.72 11.91 -7.36
N PRO A 224 -18.75 11.07 -7.80
CA PRO A 224 -18.02 10.13 -6.93
C PRO A 224 -17.05 10.81 -5.97
N SER A 225 -17.33 10.69 -4.67
CA SER A 225 -16.41 11.11 -3.60
C SER A 225 -15.34 10.05 -3.33
N GLN A 226 -14.20 10.48 -2.80
CA GLN A 226 -13.10 9.60 -2.43
C GLN A 226 -13.12 9.41 -0.92
N CYS A 227 -13.09 8.17 -0.46
CA CYS A 227 -13.23 7.84 0.95
C CYS A 227 -11.96 7.17 1.47
N ILE A 228 -11.44 7.65 2.61
CA ILE A 228 -10.28 7.06 3.28
C ILE A 228 -10.68 6.64 4.69
N PHE A 229 -10.69 5.34 4.92
CA PHE A 229 -10.89 4.75 6.24
C PHE A 229 -9.56 4.27 6.79
N SER A 230 -9.18 4.77 7.95
CA SER A 230 -7.88 4.46 8.56
C SER A 230 -8.07 3.74 9.89
N LEU A 231 -7.33 2.64 10.06
CA LEU A 231 -7.17 1.90 11.31
C LEU A 231 -5.74 2.10 11.80
N GLN A 232 -5.57 2.67 12.98
CA GLN A 232 -4.28 2.78 13.63
C GLN A 232 -4.22 1.76 14.77
N LEU A 233 -3.20 0.90 14.76
CA LEU A 233 -2.97 -0.13 15.75
C LEU A 233 -1.70 0.20 16.55
N PRO A 234 -1.78 1.17 17.48
CA PRO A 234 -0.69 1.42 18.40
C PRO A 234 -0.66 0.31 19.46
N THR A 235 0.45 -0.41 19.51
CA THR A 235 0.81 -1.27 20.64
C THR A 235 1.82 -0.56 21.54
N SER A 236 2.20 -1.17 22.66
CA SER A 236 3.22 -0.63 23.55
C SER A 236 4.60 -0.51 22.90
N THR A 237 4.87 -1.26 21.84
CA THR A 237 6.19 -1.36 21.22
C THR A 237 6.22 -0.95 19.75
N ILE A 238 5.14 -1.25 19.04
CA ILE A 238 5.05 -1.15 17.59
C ILE A 238 3.76 -0.38 17.22
N SER A 239 3.82 0.44 16.17
CA SER A 239 2.66 1.14 15.62
C SER A 239 2.48 0.79 14.15
N SER A 240 1.27 0.39 13.76
CA SER A 240 0.90 0.25 12.35
C SER A 240 -0.33 1.08 12.00
N LYS A 241 -0.41 1.46 10.73
CA LYS A 241 -1.54 2.18 10.16
C LYS A 241 -2.01 1.46 8.90
N ILE A 242 -3.28 1.10 8.84
CA ILE A 242 -3.93 0.53 7.66
C ILE A 242 -4.83 1.62 7.07
N ASN A 243 -4.56 2.03 5.84
CA ASN A 243 -5.41 2.93 5.07
C ASN A 243 -6.18 2.12 4.02
N LEU A 244 -7.50 2.19 4.08
CA LEU A 244 -8.41 1.62 3.10
C LEU A 244 -9.02 2.78 2.30
N VAL A 245 -8.71 2.84 1.02
CA VAL A 245 -9.05 3.96 0.15
C VAL A 245 -9.99 3.51 -0.96
N ASP A 246 -11.18 4.09 -1.02
CA ASP A 246 -12.10 3.96 -2.15
C ASP A 246 -11.98 5.22 -3.01
N LEU A 247 -11.40 5.10 -4.21
CA LEU A 247 -11.20 6.23 -5.10
C LEU A 247 -12.45 6.53 -5.92
N ALA A 248 -12.54 7.77 -6.40
CA ALA A 248 -13.54 8.19 -7.35
C ALA A 248 -13.42 7.40 -8.68
N GLY A 249 -14.49 7.42 -9.47
CA GLY A 249 -14.49 6.86 -10.82
C GLY A 249 -13.37 7.44 -11.67
N SER A 250 -12.60 6.57 -12.35
CA SER A 250 -11.50 6.99 -13.23
C SER A 250 -11.96 7.54 -14.58
N GLU A 251 -13.26 7.48 -14.88
CA GLU A 251 -13.84 8.00 -16.11
C GLU A 251 -13.68 9.51 -16.24
N ARG A 252 -13.58 9.98 -17.49
CA ARG A 252 -13.49 11.41 -17.76
C ARG A 252 -14.86 12.07 -17.59
N ALA A 253 -14.86 13.31 -17.10
CA ALA A 253 -16.09 14.10 -17.04
C ALA A 253 -16.66 14.30 -18.45
N ASP A 254 -17.98 14.12 -18.59
CA ASP A 254 -18.68 14.36 -19.85
C ASP A 254 -18.76 15.88 -20.11
N PRO A 255 -18.24 16.39 -21.25
CA PRO A 255 -18.30 17.80 -21.59
C PRO A 255 -19.75 18.33 -21.76
N SER A 256 -20.74 17.45 -21.83
CA SER A 256 -22.17 17.80 -22.00
C SER A 256 -22.83 18.32 -20.71
N TYR A 257 -22.14 18.31 -19.57
CA TYR A 257 -22.70 18.75 -18.28
C TYR A 257 -22.75 20.29 -18.12
N CYS A 258 -23.62 20.78 -17.23
CA CYS A 258 -23.70 22.19 -16.86
C CYS A 258 -22.37 22.72 -16.29
N LYS A 259 -22.08 24.02 -16.45
CA LYS A 259 -20.81 24.66 -16.04
C LYS A 259 -20.38 24.37 -14.60
N ASP A 260 -21.31 24.34 -13.64
CA ASP A 260 -21.00 24.04 -12.24
C ASP A 260 -20.59 22.57 -12.01
N ARG A 261 -21.16 21.65 -12.79
CA ARG A 261 -20.77 20.24 -12.80
C ARG A 261 -19.44 20.01 -13.50
N ILE A 262 -19.09 20.85 -14.47
CA ILE A 262 -17.78 20.81 -15.13
C ILE A 262 -16.68 21.26 -14.17
N THR A 263 -16.88 22.34 -13.41
CA THR A 263 -15.88 22.81 -12.43
C THR A 263 -15.73 21.83 -11.26
N GLU A 264 -16.83 21.25 -10.79
CA GLU A 264 -16.83 20.17 -9.82
C GLU A 264 -16.10 18.92 -10.35
N GLY A 265 -16.45 18.47 -11.55
CA GLY A 265 -15.78 17.35 -12.22
C GLY A 265 -14.29 17.60 -12.47
N ALA A 266 -13.89 18.82 -12.79
CA ALA A 266 -12.48 19.20 -12.94
C ALA A 266 -11.72 19.08 -11.62
N ASN A 267 -12.32 19.49 -10.50
CA ASN A 267 -11.68 19.38 -9.18
C ASN A 267 -11.68 17.94 -8.65
N ILE A 268 -12.73 17.15 -8.90
CA ILE A 268 -12.73 15.70 -8.60
C ILE A 268 -11.61 15.01 -9.39
N ASN A 269 -11.52 15.33 -10.69
CA ASN A 269 -10.49 14.77 -11.56
C ASN A 269 -9.10 15.30 -11.24
N LYS A 270 -8.96 16.46 -10.58
CA LYS A 270 -7.65 16.98 -10.16
C LYS A 270 -6.90 15.96 -9.31
N SER A 271 -7.55 15.42 -8.27
CA SER A 271 -6.96 14.37 -7.42
C SER A 271 -6.52 13.13 -8.22
N LEU A 272 -7.37 12.63 -9.13
CA LEU A 272 -7.09 11.43 -9.92
C LEU A 272 -6.02 11.65 -11.01
N VAL A 273 -6.03 12.82 -11.65
CA VAL A 273 -5.03 13.22 -12.66
C VAL A 273 -3.67 13.36 -12.00
N THR A 274 -3.59 14.08 -10.87
CA THR A 274 -2.35 14.21 -10.10
C THR A 274 -1.85 12.86 -9.62
N LEU A 275 -2.75 11.97 -9.16
CA LEU A 275 -2.39 10.60 -8.80
C LEU A 275 -1.77 9.85 -9.99
N GLY A 276 -2.33 9.98 -11.18
CA GLY A 276 -1.77 9.40 -12.40
C GLY A 276 -0.40 9.94 -12.79
N ILE A 277 -0.16 11.25 -12.60
CA ILE A 277 1.15 11.86 -12.81
C ILE A 277 2.14 11.30 -11.80
N VAL A 278 1.80 11.29 -10.50
CA VAL A 278 2.65 10.74 -9.43
C VAL A 278 3.05 9.29 -9.71
N ILE A 279 2.10 8.44 -10.06
CA ILE A 279 2.36 7.02 -10.36
C ILE A 279 3.25 6.86 -11.60
N SER A 280 2.98 7.61 -12.67
CA SER A 280 3.77 7.55 -13.90
C SER A 280 5.21 7.99 -13.66
N THR A 281 5.41 9.10 -12.95
CA THR A 281 6.73 9.65 -12.58
C THR A 281 7.50 8.68 -11.68
N LEU A 282 6.84 8.07 -10.67
CA LEU A 282 7.44 7.08 -9.79
C LEU A 282 7.86 5.80 -10.52
N ALA A 283 7.01 5.31 -11.43
CA ALA A 283 7.30 4.14 -12.25
C ALA A 283 8.50 4.38 -13.17
N GLN A 284 8.56 5.54 -13.82
CA GLN A 284 9.69 5.94 -14.67
C GLN A 284 11.00 6.07 -13.87
N ASN A 285 10.96 6.73 -12.70
CA ASN A 285 12.14 6.86 -11.84
C ASN A 285 12.71 5.50 -11.41
N SER A 286 11.84 4.52 -11.18
CA SER A 286 12.24 3.16 -10.81
C SER A 286 12.91 2.41 -11.98
N GLN A 287 12.43 2.59 -13.21
CA GLN A 287 13.02 1.99 -14.41
C GLN A 287 14.37 2.61 -14.80
N VAL A 288 14.50 3.94 -14.68
CA VAL A 288 15.76 4.65 -14.95
C VAL A 288 16.84 4.20 -13.97
N PHE A 289 16.51 4.07 -12.68
CA PHE A 289 17.45 3.60 -11.67
C PHE A 289 18.00 2.19 -11.96
N ASN A 290 17.14 1.28 -12.44
CA ASN A 290 17.55 -0.07 -12.82
C ASN A 290 18.42 -0.11 -14.09
N SER A 291 18.16 0.79 -15.05
CA SER A 291 18.92 0.85 -16.30
C SER A 291 20.36 1.33 -16.08
N CYS A 292 20.56 2.30 -15.18
CA CYS A 292 21.87 2.86 -14.86
C CYS A 292 22.79 1.90 -14.07
N GLN A 293 22.24 0.96 -13.31
CA GLN A 293 23.05 -0.04 -12.60
C GLN A 293 23.62 -1.12 -13.54
N SER A 294 22.96 -1.38 -14.68
CA SER A 294 23.43 -2.39 -15.65
C SER A 294 24.68 -1.98 -16.44
N LEU A 295 24.97 -0.68 -16.54
CA LEU A 295 26.11 -0.14 -17.29
C LEU A 295 27.39 0.02 -16.44
N GLY A 296 27.36 -0.31 -15.15
CA GLY A 296 28.49 -0.15 -14.23
C GLY A 296 29.47 -1.32 -14.12
N SER A 297 29.40 -2.33 -15.02
CA SER A 297 30.14 -3.60 -14.88
C SER A 297 31.08 -3.95 -16.04
N THR A 298 31.61 -2.96 -16.76
CA THR A 298 32.72 -3.20 -17.72
C THR A 298 33.81 -2.15 -17.55
N VAL A 299 34.81 -2.47 -16.72
CA VAL A 299 36.11 -1.80 -16.73
C VAL A 299 37.21 -2.88 -16.80
N SER A 300 38.12 -2.64 -17.76
CA SER A 300 39.44 -3.24 -18.01
C SER A 300 39.50 -4.43 -19.00
N ASP A 301 39.98 -4.21 -20.23
CA ASP A 301 41.43 -4.23 -20.49
C ASP A 301 41.83 -3.63 -21.88
N GLY A 302 42.95 -2.89 -21.92
CA GLY A 302 43.96 -2.97 -22.98
C GLY A 302 43.88 -2.15 -24.30
N SER A 303 44.64 -1.05 -24.34
CA SER A 303 45.60 -0.59 -25.40
C SER A 303 45.17 -0.08 -26.82
N ASP A 304 45.40 1.23 -27.02
CA ASP A 304 46.39 1.87 -27.94
C ASP A 304 45.98 2.62 -29.25
N SER A 305 46.49 3.85 -29.32
CA SER A 305 46.88 4.76 -30.43
C SER A 305 45.86 5.46 -31.37
N GLY A 306 45.90 6.81 -31.40
CA GLY A 306 45.50 7.61 -32.59
C GLY A 306 44.91 9.03 -32.42
N ILE A 307 45.77 10.03 -32.12
CA ILE A 307 45.76 11.47 -32.54
C ILE A 307 44.55 12.40 -32.20
N PRO A 308 44.77 13.62 -31.62
CA PRO A 308 43.73 14.59 -31.29
C PRO A 308 43.56 15.70 -32.35
N SER A 309 42.32 16.15 -32.56
CA SER A 309 42.03 17.48 -33.14
C SER A 309 40.75 18.08 -32.54
N SER A 310 40.94 19.12 -31.73
CA SER A 310 39.90 20.05 -31.25
C SER A 310 39.91 21.30 -32.18
N PRO A 311 38.88 22.18 -32.18
CA PRO A 311 38.64 23.04 -31.01
C PRO A 311 37.16 23.32 -30.64
N SER A 312 36.99 23.44 -29.32
CA SER A 312 36.21 24.46 -28.61
C SER A 312 34.69 24.60 -28.84
N ARG A 313 33.92 24.08 -27.88
CA ARG A 313 33.01 24.94 -27.09
C ARG A 313 33.11 24.60 -25.60
N THR A 314 33.68 25.53 -24.86
CA THR A 314 33.77 25.56 -23.41
C THR A 314 32.50 26.18 -22.83
N SER A 315 31.73 25.43 -22.05
CA SER A 315 31.23 25.92 -20.75
C SER A 315 30.66 24.78 -19.90
N SER A 316 31.29 24.62 -18.74
CA SER A 316 30.81 23.99 -17.50
C SER A 316 30.40 22.52 -17.56
N GLY A 317 31.39 21.68 -17.29
CA GLY A 317 31.17 20.34 -16.74
C GLY A 317 30.41 20.41 -15.41
N ALA A 318 29.16 19.97 -15.46
CA ALA A 318 28.55 19.24 -14.35
C ALA A 318 28.24 17.86 -14.94
N GLY A 319 28.84 16.80 -14.39
CA GLY A 319 28.38 15.44 -14.69
C GLY A 319 26.86 15.35 -14.46
N PRO A 320 26.10 14.50 -15.16
CA PRO A 320 24.67 14.41 -14.95
C PRO A 320 24.43 13.82 -13.56
N SER A 321 24.37 14.68 -12.54
CA SER A 321 23.68 14.40 -11.30
C SER A 321 22.22 14.16 -11.72
N GLN A 322 21.86 12.89 -11.93
CA GLN A 322 20.51 12.48 -12.30
C GLN A 322 19.58 12.91 -11.17
N ARG A 323 19.03 14.12 -11.28
CA ARG A 323 18.04 14.62 -10.34
C ARG A 323 16.80 13.77 -10.53
N GLN A 324 16.37 13.12 -9.46
CA GLN A 324 15.06 12.48 -9.41
C GLN A 324 14.03 13.50 -9.90
N SER A 325 13.23 13.11 -10.88
CA SER A 325 12.17 13.98 -11.40
C SER A 325 11.26 14.39 -10.25
N TYR A 326 10.85 15.67 -10.23
CA TYR A 326 9.97 16.20 -9.20
C TYR A 326 8.64 15.44 -9.18
N ILE A 327 8.24 14.95 -8.00
CA ILE A 327 6.97 14.21 -7.83
C ILE A 327 5.95 15.16 -7.17
N PRO A 328 4.85 15.50 -7.86
CA PRO A 328 3.89 16.53 -7.44
C PRO A 328 2.88 16.02 -6.39
N TYR A 329 3.35 15.48 -5.26
CA TYR A 329 2.43 14.99 -4.21
C TYR A 329 1.51 16.08 -3.67
N ARG A 330 1.97 17.33 -3.63
CA ARG A 330 1.24 18.46 -3.02
C ARG A 330 0.19 19.09 -3.92
N ASP A 331 0.12 18.70 -5.19
CA ASP A 331 -0.77 19.32 -6.16
C ASP A 331 -2.24 18.91 -5.96
N SER A 332 -2.49 17.81 -5.22
CA SER A 332 -3.82 17.43 -4.76
C SER A 332 -3.85 16.96 -3.32
N VAL A 333 -5.01 17.09 -2.67
CA VAL A 333 -5.23 16.62 -1.30
C VAL A 333 -5.01 15.11 -1.18
N LEU A 334 -5.54 14.33 -2.12
CA LEU A 334 -5.39 12.86 -2.12
C LEU A 334 -3.93 12.46 -2.20
N THR A 335 -3.19 12.94 -3.19
CA THR A 335 -1.78 12.56 -3.40
C THR A 335 -0.91 13.02 -2.26
N TRP A 336 -1.27 14.12 -1.59
CA TRP A 336 -0.52 14.58 -0.44
C TRP A 336 -0.73 13.67 0.76
N LEU A 337 -1.97 13.24 1.03
CA LEU A 337 -2.29 12.27 2.09
C LEU A 337 -1.72 10.88 1.82
N LEU A 338 -1.66 10.48 0.55
CA LEU A 338 -1.11 9.19 0.13
C LEU A 338 0.39 9.23 -0.19
N LYS A 339 1.09 10.33 0.11
CA LYS A 339 2.52 10.48 -0.15
C LYS A 339 3.34 9.31 0.39
N ASP A 340 3.10 8.90 1.64
CA ASP A 340 3.83 7.78 2.24
C ASP A 340 3.39 6.42 1.68
N SER A 341 2.18 6.36 1.12
CA SER A 341 1.65 5.16 0.47
C SER A 341 2.26 4.94 -0.91
N LEU A 342 2.72 5.99 -1.61
CA LEU A 342 3.25 5.91 -2.97
C LEU A 342 4.74 6.22 -2.96
N GLY A 343 5.61 5.20 -3.05
CA GLY A 343 7.07 5.37 -3.01
C GLY A 343 7.65 5.66 -1.61
N GLY A 344 6.85 5.59 -0.55
CA GLY A 344 7.23 5.89 0.82
C GLY A 344 7.26 4.69 1.77
N ASN A 345 7.06 4.97 3.07
CA ASN A 345 7.02 3.98 4.14
C ASN A 345 5.63 3.33 4.26
N SER A 346 5.28 2.49 3.31
CA SER A 346 4.03 1.72 3.31
C SER A 346 4.14 0.47 2.46
N ARG A 347 3.51 -0.63 2.87
CA ARG A 347 3.17 -1.76 2.01
C ARG A 347 1.88 -1.43 1.29
N THR A 348 1.98 -1.13 0.01
CA THR A 348 0.84 -0.59 -0.74
C THR A 348 0.35 -1.59 -1.78
N ILE A 349 -0.95 -1.85 -1.76
CA ILE A 349 -1.67 -2.76 -2.63
C ILE A 349 -2.66 -1.94 -3.45
N MET A 350 -2.59 -2.08 -4.78
CA MET A 350 -3.56 -1.49 -5.69
C MET A 350 -4.53 -2.57 -6.15
N VAL A 351 -5.83 -2.30 -5.98
CA VAL A 351 -6.89 -3.14 -6.55
C VAL A 351 -7.53 -2.41 -7.74
N ALA A 352 -7.17 -2.82 -8.94
CA ALA A 352 -7.72 -2.29 -10.18
C ALA A 352 -9.01 -3.05 -10.52
N THR A 353 -10.14 -2.36 -10.54
CA THR A 353 -11.45 -2.93 -10.84
C THR A 353 -11.84 -2.54 -12.26
N VAL A 354 -12.25 -3.50 -13.08
CA VAL A 354 -12.57 -3.27 -14.50
C VAL A 354 -13.94 -3.83 -14.85
N SER A 355 -14.61 -3.19 -15.82
CA SER A 355 -15.83 -3.73 -16.41
C SER A 355 -15.48 -4.67 -17.56
N PRO A 356 -16.09 -5.87 -17.66
CA PRO A 356 -15.84 -6.79 -18.76
C PRO A 356 -16.55 -6.38 -20.06
N ALA A 357 -17.40 -5.35 -20.05
CA ALA A 357 -18.23 -4.99 -21.20
C ALA A 357 -17.48 -4.21 -22.29
N HIS A 358 -17.84 -4.48 -23.55
CA HIS A 358 -17.22 -3.81 -24.71
C HIS A 358 -17.40 -2.28 -24.74
N THR A 359 -18.50 -1.76 -24.19
CA THR A 359 -18.80 -0.33 -24.04
C THR A 359 -17.73 0.38 -23.20
N SER A 360 -17.15 -0.35 -22.24
CA SER A 360 -16.12 0.11 -21.31
C SER A 360 -14.69 -0.16 -21.78
N TYR A 361 -14.45 -0.50 -23.05
CA TYR A 361 -13.11 -0.84 -23.55
C TYR A 361 -12.04 0.23 -23.26
N SER A 362 -12.34 1.51 -23.50
CA SER A 362 -11.37 2.61 -23.31
C SER A 362 -10.98 2.79 -21.85
N GLU A 363 -11.95 2.71 -20.95
CA GLU A 363 -11.75 2.83 -19.50
C GLU A 363 -10.99 1.62 -18.96
N THR A 364 -11.41 0.41 -19.35
CA THR A 364 -10.75 -0.84 -18.95
C THR A 364 -9.29 -0.89 -19.41
N MET A 365 -9.02 -0.51 -20.66
CA MET A 365 -7.65 -0.39 -21.16
C MET A 365 -6.83 0.64 -20.38
N SER A 366 -7.43 1.78 -20.03
CA SER A 366 -6.76 2.83 -19.26
C SER A 366 -6.43 2.35 -17.83
N THR A 367 -7.37 1.69 -17.15
CA THR A 367 -7.18 1.08 -15.83
C THR A 367 -6.09 0.01 -15.84
N LEU A 368 -6.06 -0.88 -16.85
CA LEU A 368 -5.04 -1.92 -16.96
C LEU A 368 -3.63 -1.34 -17.17
N ARG A 369 -3.49 -0.34 -18.05
CA ARG A 369 -2.22 0.37 -18.24
C ARG A 369 -1.77 1.08 -16.97
N TYR A 370 -2.71 1.71 -16.27
CA TYR A 370 -2.44 2.38 -15.00
C TYR A 370 -1.92 1.41 -13.94
N ALA A 371 -2.58 0.27 -13.77
CA ALA A 371 -2.14 -0.80 -12.86
C ALA A 371 -0.77 -1.36 -13.27
N SER A 372 -0.55 -1.57 -14.57
CA SER A 372 0.75 -2.04 -15.08
C SER A 372 1.89 -1.06 -14.76
N ASN A 373 1.62 0.24 -14.78
CA ASN A 373 2.60 1.25 -14.38
C ASN A 373 2.80 1.27 -12.86
N ALA A 374 1.72 1.21 -12.08
CA ALA A 374 1.76 1.23 -10.62
C ALA A 374 2.56 0.05 -10.03
N LYS A 375 2.54 -1.11 -10.69
CA LYS A 375 3.35 -2.28 -10.31
C LYS A 375 4.83 -1.96 -10.16
N ASN A 376 5.34 -1.08 -11.03
CA ASN A 376 6.76 -0.69 -11.07
C ASN A 376 7.18 0.28 -9.96
N ILE A 377 6.24 0.76 -9.13
CA ILE A 377 6.57 1.62 -8.00
C ILE A 377 7.22 0.81 -6.89
N ILE A 378 8.38 1.28 -6.44
CA ILE A 378 9.15 0.69 -5.34
C ILE A 378 8.89 1.48 -4.05
N ASN A 379 8.24 0.83 -3.08
CA ASN A 379 8.07 1.37 -1.73
C ASN A 379 9.21 0.91 -0.81
N LYS A 380 9.41 1.65 0.29
CA LYS A 380 10.42 1.35 1.31
C LYS A 380 9.75 1.16 2.69
N PRO A 381 8.92 0.11 2.85
CA PRO A 381 8.23 -0.15 4.10
C PRO A 381 9.23 -0.48 5.22
N ARG A 382 9.02 0.11 6.39
CA ARG A 382 9.80 -0.07 7.62
C ARG A 382 8.83 -0.42 8.75
N VAL A 383 9.33 -1.17 9.72
CA VAL A 383 8.58 -1.42 10.96
C VAL A 383 8.60 -0.13 11.78
N ASN A 384 7.44 0.39 12.16
CA ASN A 384 7.39 1.57 13.02
C ASN A 384 7.45 1.13 14.49
N GLU A 385 8.64 1.11 15.03
CA GLU A 385 8.94 0.91 16.46
C GLU A 385 9.32 2.24 17.09
N ASP A 386 8.93 2.45 18.35
CA ASP A 386 9.44 3.58 19.13
C ASP A 386 10.95 3.40 19.34
N ALA A 387 11.74 4.45 19.11
CA ALA A 387 13.19 4.39 19.20
C ALA A 387 13.68 3.96 20.60
N ASN A 388 13.00 4.40 21.65
CA ASN A 388 13.33 4.03 23.03
C ASN A 388 12.99 2.57 23.28
N VAL A 389 11.84 2.10 22.79
CA VAL A 389 11.45 0.69 22.95
C VAL A 389 12.40 -0.23 22.18
N LYS A 390 12.76 0.14 20.95
CA LYS A 390 13.73 -0.60 20.15
C LYS A 390 15.07 -0.71 20.90
N LEU A 391 15.56 0.41 21.43
CA LEU A 391 16.78 0.43 22.23
C LEU A 391 16.67 -0.46 23.48
N ILE A 392 15.56 -0.40 24.20
CA ILE A 392 15.32 -1.25 25.38
C ILE A 392 15.35 -2.74 24.99
N ARG A 393 14.75 -3.11 23.86
CA ARG A 393 14.75 -4.50 23.36
C ARG A 393 16.17 -4.97 23.02
N GLU A 394 16.91 -4.17 22.26
CA GLU A 394 18.29 -4.47 21.87
C GLU A 394 19.21 -4.60 23.09
N LEU A 395 19.09 -3.69 24.06
CA LEU A 395 19.85 -3.77 25.32
C LEU A 395 19.51 -5.03 26.13
N ARG A 396 18.23 -5.43 26.19
CA ARG A 396 17.82 -6.66 26.88
C ARG A 396 18.32 -7.92 26.18
N GLU A 397 18.31 -7.95 24.85
CA GLU A 397 18.87 -9.03 24.05
C GLU A 397 20.39 -9.14 24.27
N GLU A 398 21.11 -8.03 24.29
CA GLU A 398 22.55 -8.02 24.54
C GLU A 398 22.88 -8.46 25.98
N ILE A 399 22.10 -8.02 26.98
CA ILE A 399 22.22 -8.54 28.35
C ILE A 399 22.00 -10.05 28.38
N GLY A 400 21.02 -10.56 27.65
CA GLY A 400 20.76 -12.00 27.52
C GLY A 400 21.94 -12.74 26.89
N ARG A 401 22.48 -12.21 25.78
CA ARG A 401 23.64 -12.76 25.07
C ARG A 401 24.88 -12.80 25.95
N LEU A 402 25.18 -11.71 26.64
CA LEU A 402 26.32 -11.60 27.55
C LEU A 402 26.19 -12.55 28.74
N LYS A 403 24.99 -12.67 29.32
CA LYS A 403 24.72 -13.65 30.38
C LYS A 403 24.91 -15.09 29.91
N ALA A 404 24.42 -15.43 28.71
CA ALA A 404 24.61 -16.76 28.13
C ALA A 404 26.09 -17.05 27.86
N MET A 405 26.85 -16.05 27.38
CA MET A 405 28.29 -16.16 27.18
C MET A 405 29.03 -16.39 28.50
N LEU A 406 28.70 -15.64 29.56
CA LEU A 406 29.26 -15.85 30.90
C LEU A 406 28.97 -17.25 31.45
N LEU A 407 27.72 -17.71 31.35
CA LEU A 407 27.33 -19.08 31.73
C LEU A 407 28.10 -20.14 30.93
N SER A 408 28.29 -19.94 29.62
CA SER A 408 29.09 -20.84 28.80
C SER A 408 30.56 -20.84 29.20
N PHE A 409 31.10 -19.68 29.61
CA PHE A 409 32.48 -19.55 30.05
C PHE A 409 32.71 -20.21 31.41
N GLU A 410 31.77 -20.09 32.35
CA GLU A 410 31.79 -20.81 33.63
C GLU A 410 31.74 -22.33 33.45
N LEU A 411 30.92 -22.82 32.51
CA LEU A 411 30.83 -24.24 32.15
C LEU A 411 32.14 -24.79 31.53
N VAL A 412 32.79 -24.01 30.66
CA VAL A 412 34.08 -24.38 30.06
C VAL A 412 35.18 -24.38 31.12
N CYS A 413 35.22 -23.36 32.00
CA CYS A 413 36.23 -23.27 33.05
C CYS A 413 36.09 -24.39 34.10
N GLY A 414 34.84 -24.75 34.44
CA GLY A 414 34.51 -25.87 35.34
C GLY A 414 34.87 -27.25 34.81
N GLN A 415 34.94 -27.45 33.49
CA GLN A 415 35.41 -28.70 32.87
C GLN A 415 36.95 -28.77 32.73
N SER A 416 37.63 -27.62 32.68
CA SER A 416 39.10 -27.54 32.57
C SER A 416 39.88 -27.60 33.88
N GLY A 417 39.22 -27.70 35.04
CA GLY A 417 39.89 -28.00 36.31
C GLY A 417 40.87 -26.93 36.82
N LEU A 418 40.78 -25.66 36.37
CA LEU A 418 41.48 -24.56 37.03
C LEU A 418 40.67 -24.09 38.26
N PHE A 419 40.71 -24.91 39.31
CA PHE A 419 40.40 -24.46 40.66
C PHE A 419 41.55 -23.54 41.12
N CYS A 420 41.35 -22.23 41.11
CA CYS A 420 42.12 -21.36 41.99
C CYS A 420 41.63 -21.62 43.42
N PRO A 421 42.48 -22.03 44.38
CA PRO A 421 42.02 -22.29 45.73
C PRO A 421 41.63 -20.96 46.42
N PRO A 422 40.64 -20.97 47.31
CA PRO A 422 40.34 -19.81 48.13
C PRO A 422 41.39 -19.72 49.25
N GLU A 423 42.20 -18.67 49.28
CA GLU A 423 42.99 -18.38 50.48
C GLU A 423 42.06 -17.87 51.59
N PRO A 424 42.21 -18.36 52.83
CA PRO A 424 41.52 -17.81 53.99
C PRO A 424 42.18 -16.50 54.41
N LEU A 425 41.35 -15.51 54.76
CA LEU A 425 41.75 -14.28 55.43
C LEU A 425 42.47 -14.60 56.75
N LEU A 426 43.81 -14.61 56.74
CA LEU A 426 44.62 -14.65 57.95
C LEU A 426 45.28 -13.28 58.16
N PHE A 427 44.79 -12.58 59.17
CA PHE A 427 45.46 -11.45 59.80
C PHE A 427 46.87 -11.88 60.24
N CYS A 428 47.92 -11.32 59.63
CA CYS A 428 49.26 -11.34 60.21
C CYS A 428 49.91 -9.95 60.07
N ARG A 429 50.28 -9.41 61.24
CA ARG A 429 50.98 -8.15 61.46
C ARG A 429 52.25 -8.07 60.61
N VAL A 430 52.49 -6.88 60.08
CA VAL A 430 53.75 -6.47 59.46
C VAL A 430 54.82 -6.34 60.56
N SER A 431 55.80 -7.25 60.59
CA SER A 431 57.09 -7.00 61.23
C SER A 431 58.20 -7.82 60.56
N GLU A 432 59.02 -7.09 59.79
CA GLU A 432 60.44 -7.34 59.46
C GLU A 432 60.86 -8.51 58.54
N PRO A 433 62.02 -8.35 57.85
CA PRO A 433 62.29 -8.97 56.56
C PRO A 433 63.13 -10.23 56.70
N CYS A 434 62.77 -11.32 56.01
CA CYS A 434 63.69 -12.45 55.85
C CYS A 434 63.49 -13.16 54.50
N CYS A 435 64.63 -13.28 53.81
CA CYS A 435 64.85 -13.99 52.56
C CYS A 435 64.66 -15.50 52.73
N ILE A 436 64.05 -16.19 51.75
CA ILE A 436 64.27 -17.63 51.46
C ILE A 436 64.01 -17.81 49.94
N VAL A 437 65.04 -17.85 49.09
CA VAL A 437 65.80 -19.03 48.58
C VAL A 437 64.95 -20.04 47.80
N PHE A 438 65.16 -20.07 46.47
CA PHE A 438 64.68 -21.13 45.58
C PHE A 438 65.46 -22.43 45.80
N SER A 439 64.76 -23.56 45.87
CA SER A 439 65.36 -24.87 45.62
C SER A 439 64.51 -25.61 44.59
N VAL A 440 65.16 -26.09 43.53
CA VAL A 440 64.54 -27.01 42.56
C VAL A 440 64.71 -28.44 43.08
N ARG A 441 63.72 -28.86 43.89
CA ARG A 441 63.06 -30.17 43.88
C ARG A 441 61.88 -30.14 44.83
#